data_AF-A0AAV2KJS9-F1
#
_entry.id   AF-A0AAV2KJS9-F1
#
_cell.length_a   1.000
_cell.length_b   1.000
_cell.length_c   1.000
_cell.angle_alpha   90.00
_cell.angle_beta   90.00
_cell.angle_gamma   90.00
#
_symmetry.space_group_name_H-M   'P 1'
#
loop_
_entity.id
_entity.type
_entity.pdbx_description
1 polymer ?
#
loop_
_entity_poly.entity_id
_entity_poly.type
_entity_poly.pdbx_seq_one_letter_code
_entity_poly.pdbx_strand_id
1 'polypeptide(L)'
;MLSVMRECIIGEIRSADFVSIQADETMDISTQCQLVLVIRFIDKAHHVQERFFEFIPLQSATADSIATALLHRLSSILPDDQKSKLISQAYDGASVMRGATGGVQKKVQDVYVNAHYVHCYAHQLNLIMQQVTSHIPKVSHFFSDLAGFSSFFSRSPKRTSVLDRVVAHRLPRASTVRWNFHIRAVNTIFEHKEDLLQCFGNIRDSGEFDPTTVREAGGFVRLLEDDSFSFFLNLFHLIMPHVDILYSQLQKRTIDSVFVQGIMQKFTDNIQKISQYRELSVENTVAVDLSWPRNAAPWAPVNFRGYPQR
;
A
#
# COMPACT_ATOMS: atom_id res chain seq x y z
N MET A 1 3.61 33.25 -8.96
CA MET A 1 4.64 32.20 -8.78
C MET A 1 4.18 30.86 -9.35
N LEU A 2 3.03 30.32 -8.91
CA LEU A 2 2.48 29.07 -9.48
C LEU A 2 2.15 29.15 -10.99
N SER A 3 1.62 30.28 -11.47
CA SER A 3 1.33 30.49 -12.90
C SER A 3 2.60 30.39 -13.76
N VAL A 4 3.65 31.10 -13.36
CA VAL A 4 4.96 31.09 -14.04
C VAL A 4 5.57 29.69 -14.07
N MET A 5 5.52 28.95 -12.95
CA MET A 5 6.01 27.57 -12.91
C MET A 5 5.22 26.66 -13.86
N ARG A 6 3.90 26.81 -13.94
CA ARG A 6 3.06 26.04 -14.87
C ARG A 6 3.39 26.36 -16.32
N GLU A 7 3.62 27.61 -16.65
CA GLU A 7 4.06 28.02 -17.99
C GLU A 7 5.42 27.41 -18.35
N CYS A 8 6.38 27.39 -17.41
CA CYS A 8 7.66 26.71 -17.61
C CYS A 8 7.46 25.20 -17.87
N ILE A 9 6.65 24.52 -17.05
CA ILE A 9 6.36 23.09 -17.21
C ILE A 9 5.69 22.81 -18.56
N ILE A 10 4.73 23.66 -18.98
CA ILE A 10 4.10 23.55 -20.30
C ILE A 10 5.14 23.71 -21.42
N GLY A 11 6.11 24.63 -21.27
CA GLY A 11 7.23 24.78 -22.20
C GLY A 11 8.11 23.52 -22.30
N GLU A 12 8.41 22.89 -21.15
CA GLU A 12 9.12 21.60 -21.08
C GLU A 12 8.34 20.49 -21.78
N ILE A 13 7.04 20.37 -21.49
CA ILE A 13 6.12 19.37 -22.09
C ILE A 13 6.03 19.53 -23.61
N ARG A 14 5.90 20.77 -24.11
CA ARG A 14 5.84 21.04 -25.55
C ARG A 14 7.12 20.62 -26.26
N SER A 15 8.25 20.73 -25.58
CA SER A 15 9.56 20.34 -26.11
C SER A 15 9.80 18.82 -26.07
N ALA A 16 9.05 18.08 -25.24
CA ALA A 16 9.13 16.64 -25.17
C ALA A 16 8.37 15.98 -26.33
N ASP A 17 8.91 14.85 -26.81
CA ASP A 17 8.28 14.05 -27.86
C ASP A 17 7.01 13.37 -27.35
N PHE A 18 7.10 12.79 -26.15
CA PHE A 18 6.01 12.06 -25.51
C PHE A 18 5.91 12.41 -24.03
N VAL A 19 4.69 12.28 -23.51
CA VAL A 19 4.38 12.51 -22.12
C VAL A 19 3.51 11.40 -21.56
N SER A 20 3.59 11.25 -20.25
CA SER A 20 2.76 10.38 -19.44
C SER A 20 2.22 11.16 -18.26
N ILE A 21 1.08 10.73 -17.73
CA ILE A 21 0.49 11.32 -16.53
C ILE A 21 0.39 10.31 -15.41
N GLN A 22 0.56 10.78 -14.19
CA GLN A 22 0.22 10.07 -12.97
C GLN A 22 -0.84 10.90 -12.26
N ALA A 23 -1.94 10.27 -11.85
CA ALA A 23 -2.95 10.93 -11.04
C ALA A 23 -3.40 10.06 -9.88
N ASP A 24 -3.62 10.71 -8.74
CA ASP A 24 -4.06 10.05 -7.51
C ASP A 24 -5.07 10.93 -6.77
N GLU A 25 -6.06 10.30 -6.15
CA GLU A 25 -7.08 11.00 -5.38
C GLU A 25 -6.54 11.30 -3.97
N THR A 26 -6.77 12.53 -3.51
CA THR A 26 -6.40 12.95 -2.16
C THR A 26 -7.49 13.82 -1.54
N MET A 27 -7.44 13.99 -0.23
CA MET A 27 -8.36 14.85 0.52
C MET A 27 -7.55 15.93 1.23
N ASP A 28 -8.02 17.18 1.13
CA ASP A 28 -7.42 18.28 1.88
C ASP A 28 -7.93 18.34 3.34
N ILE A 29 -7.42 19.31 4.10
CA ILE A 29 -7.78 19.53 5.52
C ILE A 29 -9.26 19.87 5.73
N SER A 30 -9.94 20.35 4.67
CA SER A 30 -11.37 20.64 4.63
C SER A 30 -12.20 19.48 4.08
N THR A 31 -11.60 18.29 3.95
CA THR A 31 -12.22 17.06 3.45
C THR A 31 -12.74 17.16 2.01
N GLN A 32 -12.21 18.10 1.22
CA GLN A 32 -12.55 18.21 -0.20
C GLN A 32 -11.68 17.24 -1.01
N CYS A 33 -12.31 16.48 -1.90
CA CYS A 33 -11.60 15.58 -2.82
C CYS A 33 -10.87 16.39 -3.90
N GLN A 34 -9.62 16.03 -4.14
CA GLN A 34 -8.77 16.63 -5.15
C GLN A 34 -8.01 15.54 -5.89
N LEU A 35 -7.74 15.76 -7.18
CA LEU A 35 -6.89 14.91 -7.98
C LEU A 35 -5.51 15.53 -8.09
N VAL A 36 -4.49 14.83 -7.63
CA VAL A 36 -3.09 15.21 -7.86
C VAL A 36 -2.75 14.90 -9.30
N LEU A 37 -2.22 15.87 -10.05
CA LEU A 37 -1.71 15.63 -11.40
C LEU A 37 -0.19 15.82 -11.45
N VAL A 38 0.52 14.76 -11.84
CA VAL A 38 1.94 14.77 -12.12
C VAL A 38 2.15 14.40 -13.59
N ILE A 39 3.02 15.16 -14.27
CA ILE A 39 3.35 14.93 -15.67
C ILE A 39 4.79 14.43 -15.74
N ARG A 40 4.97 13.35 -16.48
CA ARG A 40 6.25 12.67 -16.63
C ARG A 40 6.65 12.59 -18.08
N PHE A 41 7.88 13.00 -18.38
CA PHE A 41 8.41 13.09 -19.74
C PHE A 41 9.93 12.92 -19.73
N ILE A 42 10.52 12.81 -20.92
CA ILE A 42 11.97 12.78 -21.12
C ILE A 42 12.39 14.15 -21.63
N ASP A 43 13.35 14.79 -20.95
CA ASP A 43 13.89 16.08 -21.39
C ASP A 43 14.91 15.93 -22.52
N LYS A 44 15.38 17.06 -23.06
CA LYS A 44 16.40 17.09 -24.12
C LYS A 44 17.76 16.51 -23.71
N ALA A 45 18.01 16.38 -22.41
CA ALA A 45 19.20 15.76 -21.86
C ALA A 45 18.99 14.25 -21.59
N HIS A 46 17.89 13.67 -22.09
CA HIS A 46 17.51 12.27 -21.93
C HIS A 46 17.27 11.84 -20.46
N HIS A 47 16.94 12.79 -19.59
CA HIS A 47 16.58 12.48 -18.21
C HIS A 47 15.07 12.38 -18.04
N VAL A 48 14.64 11.44 -17.19
CA VAL A 48 13.25 11.34 -16.76
C VAL A 48 12.95 12.51 -15.83
N GLN A 49 11.97 13.33 -16.23
CA GLN A 49 11.44 14.41 -15.42
C GLN A 49 10.05 14.04 -14.92
N GLU A 50 9.80 14.29 -13.64
CA GLU A 50 8.47 14.26 -13.03
C GLU A 50 8.17 15.67 -12.49
N ARG A 51 7.09 16.26 -12.99
CA ARG A 51 6.66 17.61 -12.60
C ARG A 51 5.27 17.53 -11.98
N PHE A 52 5.19 17.86 -10.70
CA PHE A 52 3.90 18.16 -10.09
C PHE A 52 3.31 19.37 -10.83
N PHE A 53 2.07 19.22 -11.30
CA PHE A 53 1.42 20.24 -12.09
C PHE A 53 0.40 21.01 -11.26
N GLU A 54 -0.58 20.30 -10.68
CA GLU A 54 -1.53 20.88 -9.74
C GLU A 54 -2.36 19.85 -8.96
N PHE A 55 -3.08 20.36 -7.97
CA PHE A 55 -4.26 19.71 -7.42
C PHE A 55 -5.49 20.21 -8.20
N ILE A 56 -6.22 19.28 -8.81
CA ILE A 56 -7.46 19.57 -9.53
C ILE A 56 -8.62 19.34 -8.56
N PRO A 57 -9.42 20.37 -8.22
CA PRO A 57 -10.57 20.18 -7.35
C PRO A 57 -11.61 19.28 -8.04
N LEU A 58 -12.12 18.30 -7.30
CA LEU A 58 -13.16 17.39 -7.77
C LEU A 58 -14.49 17.74 -7.12
N GLN A 59 -15.56 17.69 -7.92
CA GLN A 59 -16.93 17.86 -7.39
C GLN A 59 -17.43 16.57 -6.73
N SER A 60 -17.01 15.41 -7.23
CA SER A 60 -17.33 14.09 -6.68
C SER A 60 -16.27 13.06 -7.05
N ALA A 61 -16.21 11.94 -6.32
CA ALA A 61 -15.34 10.80 -6.61
C ALA A 61 -15.94 9.82 -7.64
N THR A 62 -16.74 10.33 -8.59
CA THR A 62 -17.31 9.52 -9.67
C THR A 62 -16.39 9.51 -10.88
N ALA A 63 -16.42 8.43 -11.67
CA ALA A 63 -15.57 8.30 -12.85
C ALA A 63 -15.80 9.43 -13.87
N ASP A 64 -17.05 9.87 -14.02
CA ASP A 64 -17.40 11.00 -14.89
C ASP A 64 -16.82 12.32 -14.40
N SER A 65 -16.94 12.61 -13.10
CA SER A 65 -16.42 13.86 -12.52
C SER A 65 -14.90 13.93 -12.63
N ILE A 66 -14.20 12.84 -12.28
CA ILE A 66 -12.74 12.75 -12.37
C ILE A 66 -12.28 12.85 -13.82
N ALA A 67 -12.88 12.07 -14.74
CA ALA A 67 -12.49 12.10 -16.14
C ALA A 67 -12.76 13.46 -16.77
N THR A 68 -13.88 14.11 -16.47
CA THR A 68 -14.21 15.44 -17.01
C THR A 68 -13.19 16.48 -16.53
N ALA A 69 -12.90 16.51 -15.23
CA ALA A 69 -11.93 17.44 -14.66
C ALA A 69 -10.53 17.22 -15.25
N LEU A 70 -10.10 15.97 -15.36
CA LEU A 70 -8.82 15.60 -15.92
C LEU A 70 -8.72 15.93 -17.41
N LEU A 71 -9.72 15.57 -18.22
CA LEU A 71 -9.75 15.86 -19.66
C LEU A 71 -9.75 17.36 -19.95
N HIS A 72 -10.55 18.14 -19.20
CA HIS A 72 -10.55 19.59 -19.28
C HIS A 72 -9.16 20.17 -18.98
N ARG A 73 -8.44 19.58 -18.02
CA ARG A 73 -7.09 20.03 -17.71
C ARG A 73 -6.08 19.59 -18.75
N LEU A 74 -6.18 18.37 -19.26
CA LEU A 74 -5.29 17.87 -20.30
C LEU A 74 -5.43 18.67 -21.60
N SER A 75 -6.65 19.08 -22.01
CA SER A 75 -6.84 19.84 -23.26
C SER A 75 -6.14 21.19 -23.27
N SER A 76 -5.92 21.79 -22.10
CA SER A 76 -5.16 23.04 -21.97
C SER A 76 -3.64 22.84 -21.84
N ILE A 77 -3.18 21.63 -21.54
CA ILE A 77 -1.75 21.27 -21.52
C ILE A 77 -1.31 20.76 -22.89
N LEU A 78 -2.13 19.89 -23.48
CA LEU A 78 -1.96 19.22 -24.76
C LEU A 78 -3.14 19.60 -25.66
N PRO A 79 -2.99 20.65 -26.50
CA PRO A 79 -4.01 21.02 -27.46
C PRO A 79 -4.26 19.90 -28.48
N ASP A 80 -5.31 20.03 -29.29
CA ASP A 80 -5.81 18.96 -30.17
C ASP A 80 -4.75 18.39 -31.13
N ASP A 81 -3.81 19.21 -31.61
CA ASP A 81 -2.70 18.82 -32.47
C ASP A 81 -1.63 17.97 -31.76
N GLN A 82 -1.65 17.93 -30.42
CA GLN A 82 -0.65 17.24 -29.59
C GLN A 82 -1.22 16.08 -28.78
N LYS A 83 -2.48 15.68 -29.01
CA LYS A 83 -3.11 14.55 -28.30
C LYS A 83 -2.31 13.24 -28.42
N SER A 84 -1.66 13.01 -29.55
CA SER A 84 -0.85 11.81 -29.79
C SER A 84 0.39 11.71 -28.89
N LYS A 85 0.83 12.81 -28.27
CA LYS A 85 1.98 12.83 -27.34
C LYS A 85 1.70 12.12 -26.02
N LEU A 86 0.44 12.05 -25.58
CA LEU A 86 0.09 11.35 -24.35
C LEU A 86 0.06 9.84 -24.60
N ILE A 87 1.08 9.14 -24.13
CA ILE A 87 1.26 7.70 -24.39
C ILE A 87 0.92 6.81 -23.19
N SER A 88 0.76 7.40 -22.01
CA SER A 88 0.49 6.64 -20.79
C SER A 88 -0.25 7.46 -19.76
N GLN A 89 -1.13 6.77 -19.03
CA GLN A 89 -1.86 7.29 -17.88
C GLN A 89 -1.77 6.28 -16.74
N ALA A 90 -1.33 6.73 -15.56
CA ALA A 90 -1.07 5.86 -14.42
C ALA A 90 -1.90 6.28 -13.21
N TYR A 91 -2.76 5.38 -12.74
CA TYR A 91 -3.63 5.58 -11.58
C TYR A 91 -3.66 4.33 -10.69
N ASP A 92 -4.36 4.42 -9.56
CA ASP A 92 -4.68 3.26 -8.74
C ASP A 92 -5.62 2.28 -9.45
N GLY A 93 -5.90 1.16 -8.77
CA GLY A 93 -6.72 0.06 -9.28
C GLY A 93 -8.20 0.17 -8.96
N ALA A 94 -8.67 1.28 -8.39
CA ALA A 94 -10.06 1.44 -7.98
C ALA A 94 -10.98 1.25 -9.20
N SER A 95 -12.18 0.68 -9.00
CA SER A 95 -13.12 0.42 -10.09
C SER A 95 -13.46 1.69 -10.88
N VAL A 96 -13.56 2.82 -10.18
CA VAL A 96 -13.75 4.16 -10.74
C VAL A 96 -12.63 4.55 -11.70
N MET A 97 -11.37 4.23 -11.37
CA MET A 97 -10.21 4.57 -12.19
C MET A 97 -9.98 3.54 -13.31
N ARG A 98 -9.91 2.26 -12.94
CA ARG A 98 -9.56 1.11 -13.79
C ARG A 98 -10.68 0.63 -14.72
N GLY A 99 -11.95 0.96 -14.46
CA GLY A 99 -13.09 0.39 -15.17
C GLY A 99 -12.95 0.41 -16.71
N ALA A 100 -13.08 -0.76 -17.35
CA ALA A 100 -12.82 -0.92 -18.78
C ALA A 100 -13.90 -0.29 -19.70
N THR A 101 -15.09 -0.04 -19.18
CA THR A 101 -16.23 0.53 -19.91
C THR A 101 -16.60 1.93 -19.43
N GLY A 102 -16.62 2.15 -18.12
CA GLY A 102 -17.03 3.42 -17.50
C GLY A 102 -15.98 4.08 -16.62
N GLY A 103 -14.78 3.49 -16.49
CA GLY A 103 -13.73 4.05 -15.64
C GLY A 103 -13.02 5.22 -16.29
N VAL A 104 -12.30 6.00 -15.47
CA VAL A 104 -11.50 7.15 -15.91
C VAL A 104 -10.52 6.75 -17.00
N GLN A 105 -9.87 5.59 -16.87
CA GLN A 105 -8.88 5.14 -17.86
C GLN A 105 -9.47 5.01 -19.27
N LYS A 106 -10.68 4.46 -19.39
CA LYS A 106 -11.37 4.30 -20.66
C LYS A 106 -11.76 5.65 -21.25
N LYS A 107 -12.37 6.51 -20.44
CA LYS A 107 -12.81 7.86 -20.84
C LYS A 107 -11.65 8.73 -21.33
N VAL A 108 -10.49 8.66 -20.65
CA VAL A 108 -9.28 9.36 -21.09
C VAL A 108 -8.74 8.75 -22.38
N GLN A 109 -8.72 7.43 -22.51
CA GLN A 109 -8.24 6.75 -23.70
C GLN A 109 -9.13 7.01 -24.93
N ASP A 110 -10.43 7.24 -24.75
CA ASP A 110 -11.34 7.59 -25.85
C ASP A 110 -11.01 8.97 -26.47
N VAL A 111 -10.39 9.88 -25.71
CA VAL A 111 -9.94 11.19 -26.21
C VAL A 111 -8.46 11.19 -26.61
N TYR A 112 -7.63 10.50 -25.84
CA TYR A 112 -6.19 10.34 -26.04
C TYR A 112 -5.89 8.87 -26.35
N VAL A 113 -6.06 8.47 -27.62
CA VAL A 113 -6.04 7.06 -28.06
C VAL A 113 -4.76 6.32 -27.66
N ASN A 114 -3.63 7.01 -27.65
CA ASN A 114 -2.33 6.44 -27.29
C ASN A 114 -2.09 6.35 -25.77
N ALA A 115 -2.96 6.92 -24.94
CA ALA A 115 -2.78 6.97 -23.49
C ALA A 115 -3.10 5.61 -22.85
N HIS A 116 -2.13 4.70 -22.84
CA HIS A 116 -2.30 3.39 -22.24
C HIS A 116 -2.35 3.45 -20.71
N TYR A 117 -3.28 2.71 -20.12
CA TYR A 117 -3.39 2.62 -18.67
C TYR A 117 -2.29 1.75 -18.06
N VAL A 118 -1.62 2.30 -17.06
CA VAL A 118 -0.66 1.60 -16.21
C VAL A 118 -1.20 1.57 -14.79
N HIS A 119 -1.46 0.36 -14.30
CA HIS A 119 -1.89 0.17 -12.91
C HIS A 119 -0.69 0.40 -11.98
N CYS A 120 -0.88 1.23 -10.95
CA CYS A 120 0.12 1.46 -9.92
C CYS A 120 0.61 0.14 -9.28
N TYR A 121 1.87 -0.22 -9.51
CA TYR A 121 2.47 -1.45 -8.99
C TYR A 121 2.49 -1.52 -7.46
N ALA A 122 2.68 -0.39 -6.79
CA ALA A 122 2.64 -0.34 -5.32
C ALA A 122 1.22 -0.64 -4.80
N HIS A 123 0.19 -0.16 -5.49
CA HIS A 123 -1.19 -0.48 -5.18
C HIS A 123 -1.51 -1.95 -5.49
N GLN A 124 -0.99 -2.51 -6.60
CA GLN A 124 -1.14 -3.93 -6.89
C GLN A 124 -0.53 -4.82 -5.81
N LEU A 125 0.70 -4.52 -5.36
CA LEU A 125 1.34 -5.26 -4.27
C LEU A 125 0.50 -5.20 -3.00
N ASN A 126 -0.04 -4.03 -2.67
CA ASN A 126 -0.92 -3.84 -1.52
C ASN A 126 -2.20 -4.69 -1.61
N LEU A 127 -2.85 -4.75 -2.78
CA LEU A 127 -4.02 -5.59 -3.00
C LEU A 127 -3.70 -7.09 -2.88
N ILE A 128 -2.56 -7.52 -3.42
CA ILE A 128 -2.09 -8.92 -3.31
C ILE A 128 -1.90 -9.28 -1.84
N MET A 129 -1.21 -8.42 -1.07
CA MET A 129 -1.00 -8.67 0.35
C MET A 129 -2.31 -8.78 1.10
N GLN A 130 -3.25 -7.85 0.89
CA GLN A 130 -4.58 -7.89 1.52
C GLN A 130 -5.35 -9.17 1.19
N GLN A 131 -5.30 -9.61 -0.07
CA GLN A 131 -5.96 -10.83 -0.50
C GLN A 131 -5.34 -12.06 0.17
N VAL A 132 -4.01 -12.16 0.21
CA VAL A 132 -3.31 -13.28 0.84
C VAL A 132 -3.62 -13.34 2.34
N THR A 133 -3.61 -12.19 3.02
CA THR A 133 -3.79 -12.14 4.47
C THR A 133 -5.25 -12.35 4.89
N SER A 134 -6.21 -11.97 4.06
CA SER A 134 -7.64 -12.19 4.32
C SER A 134 -8.10 -13.61 3.97
N HIS A 135 -7.43 -14.29 3.03
CA HIS A 135 -7.82 -15.64 2.60
C HIS A 135 -7.51 -16.73 3.62
N ILE A 136 -6.50 -16.51 4.48
CA ILE A 136 -6.11 -17.46 5.52
C ILE A 136 -6.68 -16.97 6.87
N PRO A 137 -7.71 -17.64 7.45
CA PRO A 137 -8.38 -17.13 8.65
C PRO A 137 -7.45 -16.85 9.83
N LYS A 138 -6.48 -17.75 10.09
CA LYS A 138 -5.50 -17.57 11.17
C LYS A 138 -4.64 -16.31 10.97
N VAL A 139 -4.24 -16.02 9.72
CA VAL A 139 -3.46 -14.83 9.39
C VAL A 139 -4.33 -13.58 9.49
N SER A 140 -5.58 -13.65 9.05
CA SER A 140 -6.55 -12.56 9.18
C SER A 140 -6.78 -12.19 10.66
N HIS A 141 -6.94 -13.19 11.53
CA HIS A 141 -7.04 -12.98 12.97
C HIS A 141 -5.78 -12.33 13.54
N PHE A 142 -4.59 -12.85 13.18
CA PHE A 142 -3.31 -12.26 13.60
C PHE A 142 -3.21 -10.77 13.24
N PHE A 143 -3.55 -10.36 12.02
CA PHE A 143 -3.51 -8.94 11.64
C PHE A 143 -4.60 -8.10 12.32
N SER A 144 -5.75 -8.69 12.65
CA SER A 144 -6.80 -8.04 13.43
C SER A 144 -6.34 -7.79 14.87
N ASP A 145 -5.70 -8.78 15.48
CA ASP A 145 -5.09 -8.71 16.81
C ASP A 145 -3.97 -7.66 16.85
N LEU A 146 -3.10 -7.64 15.82
CA LEU A 146 -2.04 -6.66 15.64
C LEU A 146 -2.59 -5.22 15.57
N ALA A 147 -3.68 -5.00 14.84
CA ALA A 147 -4.36 -3.71 14.77
C ALA A 147 -4.96 -3.30 16.13
N GLY A 148 -5.38 -4.29 16.93
CA GLY A 148 -5.91 -4.13 18.29
C GLY A 148 -4.96 -3.35 19.21
N PHE A 149 -3.65 -3.61 19.15
CA PHE A 149 -2.66 -2.89 19.96
C PHE A 149 -2.70 -1.38 19.68
N SER A 150 -2.63 -0.98 18.39
CA SER A 150 -2.67 0.44 18.02
C SER A 150 -4.00 1.12 18.41
N SER A 151 -5.11 0.39 18.27
CA SER A 151 -6.45 0.86 18.65
C SER A 151 -6.54 1.09 20.16
N PHE A 152 -6.02 0.16 20.96
CA PHE A 152 -6.05 0.24 22.42
C PHE A 152 -5.41 1.51 22.97
N PHE A 153 -4.22 1.87 22.46
CA PHE A 153 -3.52 3.08 22.89
C PHE A 153 -4.15 4.35 22.31
N SER A 154 -4.51 4.36 21.02
CA SER A 154 -5.04 5.57 20.37
C SER A 154 -6.35 6.11 20.96
N ARG A 155 -7.11 5.25 21.65
CA ARG A 155 -8.38 5.61 22.30
C ARG A 155 -8.24 6.32 23.64
N SER A 156 -7.03 6.40 24.21
CA SER A 156 -6.82 7.04 25.50
C SER A 156 -5.44 7.73 25.57
N PRO A 157 -5.40 9.06 25.78
CA PRO A 157 -4.16 9.77 26.06
C PRO A 157 -3.41 9.20 27.27
N LYS A 158 -4.15 8.71 28.29
CA LYS A 158 -3.56 8.10 29.48
C LYS A 158 -2.89 6.75 29.20
N ARG A 159 -3.48 5.92 28.33
CA ARG A 159 -2.82 4.67 27.89
C ARG A 159 -1.59 4.99 27.05
N THR A 160 -1.71 6.00 26.19
CA THR A 160 -0.64 6.49 25.31
C THR A 160 0.56 7.04 26.09
N SER A 161 0.35 7.71 27.24
CA SER A 161 1.46 8.20 28.07
C SER A 161 2.23 7.07 28.75
N VAL A 162 1.57 5.97 29.13
CA VAL A 162 2.27 4.77 29.63
C VAL A 162 3.11 4.15 28.52
N LEU A 163 2.57 4.07 27.30
CA LEU A 163 3.31 3.59 26.13
C LEU A 163 4.57 4.43 25.86
N ASP A 164 4.48 5.76 25.91
CA ASP A 164 5.66 6.64 25.77
C ASP A 164 6.72 6.35 26.82
N ARG A 165 6.28 6.22 28.07
CA ARG A 165 7.18 6.09 29.21
C ARG A 165 7.92 4.76 29.20
N VAL A 166 7.25 3.68 28.80
CA VAL A 166 7.78 2.32 28.90
C VAL A 166 8.42 1.85 27.60
N VAL A 167 7.74 2.05 26.47
CA VAL A 167 8.19 1.52 25.16
C VAL A 167 8.98 2.57 24.38
N ALA A 168 8.75 3.86 24.63
CA ALA A 168 9.34 5.00 23.91
C ALA A 168 9.19 4.98 22.38
N HIS A 169 8.39 4.03 21.84
CA HIS A 169 8.09 3.88 20.43
C HIS A 169 6.58 3.84 20.21
N ARG A 170 6.12 4.59 19.21
CA ARG A 170 4.71 4.64 18.85
C ARG A 170 4.36 3.50 17.90
N LEU A 171 3.31 2.77 18.25
CA LEU A 171 2.70 1.81 17.35
C LEU A 171 2.02 2.57 16.19
N PRO A 172 2.38 2.27 14.93
CA PRO A 172 1.70 2.85 13.79
C PRO A 172 0.24 2.39 13.80
N ARG A 173 -0.69 3.30 13.49
CA ARG A 173 -2.08 2.91 13.26
C ARG A 173 -2.13 2.04 12.01
N ALA A 174 -2.74 0.87 12.11
CA ALA A 174 -3.00 0.03 10.95
C ALA A 174 -3.83 0.84 9.93
N SER A 175 -3.45 0.77 8.66
CA SER A 175 -4.18 1.39 7.55
C SER A 175 -4.59 0.30 6.58
N THR A 176 -5.89 0.21 6.31
CA THR A 176 -6.44 -0.68 5.28
C THR A 176 -5.96 -0.33 3.88
N VAL A 177 -5.50 0.92 3.66
CA VAL A 177 -5.10 1.44 2.34
C VAL A 177 -3.60 1.30 2.10
N ARG A 178 -2.78 1.13 3.16
CA ARG A 178 -1.31 1.13 3.05
C ARG A 178 -0.67 0.02 3.88
N TRP A 179 -0.30 -1.09 3.24
CA TRP A 179 0.35 -2.24 3.90
C TRP A 179 1.62 -1.90 4.69
N ASN A 180 2.34 -0.83 4.34
CA ASN A 180 3.51 -0.35 5.09
C ASN A 180 3.24 -0.12 6.58
N PHE A 181 2.00 0.19 6.97
CA PHE A 181 1.63 0.32 8.38
C PHE A 181 1.60 -1.04 9.11
N HIS A 182 1.20 -2.11 8.42
CA HIS A 182 1.25 -3.47 8.97
C HIS A 182 2.70 -3.95 9.12
N ILE A 183 3.59 -3.65 8.16
CA ILE A 183 5.03 -3.95 8.26
C ILE A 183 5.63 -3.34 9.53
N ARG A 184 5.42 -2.02 9.73
CA ARG A 184 5.96 -1.33 10.90
C ARG A 184 5.35 -1.86 12.20
N ALA A 185 4.05 -2.15 12.23
CA ALA A 185 3.40 -2.68 13.42
C ALA A 185 3.95 -4.05 13.82
N VAL A 186 4.17 -4.96 12.86
CA VAL A 186 4.79 -6.27 13.11
C VAL A 186 6.16 -6.09 13.72
N ASN A 187 7.02 -5.27 13.11
CA ASN A 187 8.40 -5.09 13.59
C ASN A 187 8.45 -4.42 14.96
N THR A 188 7.66 -3.35 15.19
CA THR A 188 7.64 -2.69 16.50
C THR A 188 7.13 -3.61 17.61
N ILE A 189 6.09 -4.42 17.35
CA ILE A 189 5.56 -5.36 18.37
C ILE A 189 6.56 -6.50 18.62
N PHE A 190 7.26 -6.96 17.59
CA PHE A 190 8.29 -7.98 17.74
C PHE A 190 9.50 -7.46 18.54
N GLU A 191 10.05 -6.32 18.16
CA GLU A 191 11.23 -5.71 18.77
C GLU A 191 10.98 -5.27 20.22
N HIS A 192 9.78 -4.78 20.51
CA HIS A 192 9.39 -4.26 21.83
C HIS A 192 8.43 -5.18 22.59
N LYS A 193 8.45 -6.49 22.32
CA LYS A 193 7.54 -7.45 22.97
C LYS A 193 7.61 -7.37 24.50
N GLU A 194 8.82 -7.37 25.06
CA GLU A 194 9.04 -7.31 26.50
C GLU A 194 8.61 -5.97 27.10
N ASP A 195 8.93 -4.86 26.42
CA ASP A 195 8.50 -3.53 26.86
C ASP A 195 6.96 -3.40 26.85
N LEU A 196 6.29 -4.04 25.88
CA LEU A 196 4.84 -4.09 25.81
C LEU A 196 4.25 -4.93 26.93
N LEU A 197 4.83 -6.08 27.27
CA LEU A 197 4.42 -6.88 28.43
C LEU A 197 4.53 -6.06 29.73
N GLN A 198 5.65 -5.35 29.92
CA GLN A 198 5.82 -4.45 31.05
C GLN A 198 4.80 -3.30 31.02
N CYS A 199 4.55 -2.71 29.85
CA CYS A 199 3.58 -1.63 29.68
C CYS A 199 2.17 -2.07 30.10
N PHE A 200 1.72 -3.24 29.65
CA PHE A 200 0.41 -3.77 30.04
C PHE A 200 0.37 -4.20 31.51
N GLY A 201 1.46 -4.74 32.08
CA GLY A 201 1.59 -4.97 33.52
C GLY A 201 1.37 -3.69 34.33
N ASN A 202 2.07 -2.62 33.97
CA ASN A 202 1.91 -1.30 34.61
C ASN A 202 0.48 -0.76 34.52
N ILE A 203 -0.23 -1.00 33.40
CA ILE A 203 -1.64 -0.59 33.25
C ILE A 203 -2.55 -1.40 34.18
N ARG A 204 -2.25 -2.69 34.40
CA ARG A 204 -3.05 -3.57 35.26
C ARG A 204 -2.84 -3.26 36.75
N ASP A 205 -1.61 -2.98 37.14
CA ASP A 205 -1.21 -2.95 38.54
C ASP A 205 -1.23 -1.53 39.16
N SER A 206 -1.34 -0.48 38.34
CA SER A 206 -1.31 0.91 38.84
C SER A 206 -2.55 1.31 39.65
N GLY A 207 -3.66 0.60 39.50
CA GLY A 207 -4.96 0.98 40.10
C GLY A 207 -5.56 2.27 39.50
N GLU A 208 -4.92 2.86 38.49
CA GLU A 208 -5.35 4.14 37.94
C GLU A 208 -6.26 4.04 36.71
N PHE A 209 -6.57 2.82 36.27
CA PHE A 209 -7.34 2.55 35.06
C PHE A 209 -8.67 1.88 35.40
N ASP A 210 -9.68 2.10 34.56
CA ASP A 210 -10.98 1.48 34.75
C ASP A 210 -10.92 -0.05 34.54
N PRO A 211 -11.88 -0.81 35.10
CA PRO A 211 -11.88 -2.28 34.99
C PRO A 211 -11.86 -2.81 33.55
N THR A 212 -12.42 -2.06 32.59
CA THR A 212 -12.41 -2.48 31.17
C THR A 212 -11.00 -2.36 30.61
N THR A 213 -10.32 -1.25 30.83
CA THR A 213 -8.91 -1.07 30.43
C THR A 213 -8.00 -2.13 31.04
N VAL A 214 -8.15 -2.42 32.34
CA VAL A 214 -7.35 -3.43 33.03
C VAL A 214 -7.57 -4.83 32.43
N ARG A 215 -8.82 -5.18 32.14
CA ARG A 215 -9.18 -6.45 31.49
C ARG A 215 -8.63 -6.54 30.06
N GLU A 216 -8.77 -5.47 29.26
CA GLU A 216 -8.23 -5.39 27.90
C GLU A 216 -6.70 -5.56 27.90
N ALA A 217 -5.99 -4.88 28.80
CA ALA A 217 -4.55 -5.02 28.97
C ALA A 217 -4.14 -6.47 29.32
N GLY A 218 -4.90 -7.14 30.20
CA GLY A 218 -4.72 -8.56 30.48
C GLY A 218 -4.94 -9.46 29.26
N GLY A 219 -5.86 -9.08 28.36
CA GLY A 219 -6.04 -9.75 27.07
C GLY A 219 -4.82 -9.64 26.16
N PHE A 220 -4.23 -8.45 26.06
CA PHE A 220 -3.02 -8.23 25.25
C PHE A 220 -1.79 -8.96 25.81
N VAL A 221 -1.64 -9.07 27.14
CA VAL A 221 -0.58 -9.89 27.75
C VAL A 221 -0.70 -11.34 27.31
N ARG A 222 -1.90 -11.94 27.45
CA ARG A 222 -2.15 -13.32 27.03
C ARG A 222 -1.92 -13.53 25.54
N LEU A 223 -2.27 -12.54 24.72
CA LEU A 223 -2.05 -12.57 23.29
C LEU A 223 -0.55 -12.54 22.93
N LEU A 224 0.26 -11.73 23.61
CA LEU A 224 1.71 -11.70 23.40
C LEU A 224 2.38 -13.00 23.87
N GLU A 225 1.80 -13.68 24.85
CA GLU A 225 2.26 -14.98 25.36
C GLU A 225 1.71 -16.17 24.56
N ASP A 226 0.71 -15.99 23.71
CA ASP A 226 0.11 -17.05 22.89
C ASP A 226 1.10 -17.58 21.85
N ASP A 227 1.19 -18.91 21.75
CA ASP A 227 2.12 -19.60 20.85
C ASP A 227 1.79 -19.36 19.37
N SER A 228 0.49 -19.32 19.03
CA SER A 228 0.05 -19.11 17.65
C SER A 228 0.35 -17.67 17.22
N PHE A 229 0.04 -16.69 18.06
CA PHE A 229 0.38 -15.29 17.83
C PHE A 229 1.89 -15.10 17.71
N SER A 230 2.66 -15.68 18.64
CA SER A 230 4.12 -15.61 18.62
C SER A 230 4.70 -16.24 17.36
N PHE A 231 4.17 -17.37 16.89
CA PHE A 231 4.58 -17.99 15.63
C PHE A 231 4.37 -17.06 14.43
N PHE A 232 3.18 -16.45 14.31
CA PHE A 232 2.89 -15.53 13.20
C PHE A 232 3.68 -14.24 13.31
N LEU A 233 3.88 -13.70 14.51
CA LEU A 233 4.71 -12.53 14.74
C LEU A 233 6.14 -12.75 14.25
N ASN A 234 6.75 -13.89 14.61
CA ASN A 234 8.06 -14.31 14.12
C ASN A 234 8.07 -14.48 12.59
N LEU A 235 7.06 -15.15 12.03
CA LEU A 235 6.97 -15.38 10.59
C LEU A 235 6.92 -14.06 9.81
N PHE A 236 6.01 -13.16 10.21
CA PHE A 236 5.85 -11.89 9.51
C PHE A 236 7.01 -10.94 9.77
N HIS A 237 7.67 -10.98 10.93
CA HIS A 237 8.90 -10.22 11.14
C HIS A 237 10.00 -10.60 10.14
N LEU A 238 10.08 -11.87 9.72
CA LEU A 238 11.00 -12.32 8.68
C LEU A 238 10.56 -11.88 7.27
N ILE A 239 9.26 -11.92 6.96
CA ILE A 239 8.74 -11.63 5.61
C ILE A 239 8.68 -10.12 5.34
N MET A 240 8.23 -9.33 6.32
CA MET A 240 7.86 -7.93 6.13
C MET A 240 8.99 -7.02 5.61
N PRO A 241 10.27 -7.17 6.04
CA PRO A 241 11.38 -6.41 5.47
C PRO A 241 11.52 -6.61 3.95
N HIS A 242 11.30 -7.82 3.45
CA HIS A 242 11.36 -8.10 2.01
C HIS A 242 10.20 -7.43 1.25
N VAL A 243 9.01 -7.40 1.85
CA VAL A 243 7.84 -6.70 1.28
C VAL A 243 8.09 -5.19 1.24
N ASP A 244 8.68 -4.62 2.29
CA ASP A 244 8.99 -3.18 2.38
C ASP A 244 10.07 -2.75 1.36
N ILE A 245 11.13 -3.57 1.22
CA ILE A 245 12.15 -3.37 0.18
C ILE A 245 11.47 -3.38 -1.19
N LEU A 246 10.64 -4.39 -1.47
CA LEU A 246 9.99 -4.52 -2.76
C LEU A 246 9.07 -3.31 -3.05
N TYR A 247 8.24 -2.93 -2.07
CA TYR A 247 7.37 -1.77 -2.16
C TYR A 247 8.17 -0.49 -2.48
N SER A 248 9.29 -0.29 -1.78
CA SER A 248 10.18 0.85 -2.00
C SER A 248 10.84 0.85 -3.38
N GLN A 249 11.22 -0.33 -3.91
CA GLN A 249 11.76 -0.43 -5.27
C GLN A 249 10.72 -0.08 -6.34
N LEU A 250 9.46 -0.50 -6.16
CA LEU A 250 8.36 -0.24 -7.10
C LEU A 250 7.95 1.24 -7.17
N GLN A 251 8.36 2.06 -6.20
CA GLN A 251 8.09 3.51 -6.16
C GLN A 251 9.24 4.37 -6.70
N LYS A 252 10.35 3.77 -7.13
CA LYS A 252 11.44 4.51 -7.72
C LYS A 252 11.00 5.19 -9.02
N ARG A 253 11.49 6.41 -9.24
CA ARG A 253 11.20 7.18 -10.46
C ARG A 253 11.71 6.46 -11.70
N THR A 254 12.90 5.90 -11.65
CA THR A 254 13.53 5.21 -12.77
C THR A 254 13.42 3.70 -12.58
N ILE A 255 12.36 3.13 -13.17
CA ILE A 255 12.16 1.68 -13.27
C ILE A 255 11.84 1.31 -14.72
N ASP A 256 12.31 0.14 -15.14
CA ASP A 256 11.96 -0.49 -16.42
C ASP A 256 11.50 -1.94 -16.18
N SER A 257 11.02 -2.61 -17.22
CA SER A 257 10.48 -3.96 -17.11
C SER A 257 11.52 -4.99 -16.66
N VAL A 258 12.79 -4.83 -17.06
CA VAL A 258 13.90 -5.73 -16.70
C VAL A 258 14.23 -5.56 -15.23
N PHE A 259 14.30 -4.32 -14.75
CA PHE A 259 14.49 -3.99 -13.35
C PHE A 259 13.36 -4.58 -12.49
N VAL A 260 12.10 -4.38 -12.90
CA VAL A 260 10.93 -4.93 -12.19
C VAL A 260 10.99 -6.46 -12.12
N GLN A 261 11.32 -7.12 -13.22
CA GLN A 261 11.49 -8.58 -13.21
C GLN A 261 12.62 -9.03 -12.26
N GLY A 262 13.74 -8.32 -12.24
CA GLY A 262 14.87 -8.61 -11.35
C GLY A 262 14.53 -8.47 -9.86
N ILE A 263 13.79 -7.42 -9.48
CA ILE A 263 13.36 -7.25 -8.08
C ILE A 263 12.30 -8.28 -7.67
N MET A 264 11.41 -8.67 -8.60
CA MET A 264 10.44 -9.75 -8.37
C MET A 264 11.16 -11.06 -8.10
N GLN A 265 12.14 -11.42 -8.94
CA GLN A 265 12.91 -12.66 -8.77
C GLN A 265 13.65 -12.67 -7.43
N LYS A 266 14.34 -11.57 -7.09
CA LYS A 266 15.04 -11.43 -5.79
C LYS A 266 14.08 -11.57 -4.60
N PHE A 267 12.88 -11.00 -4.70
CA PHE A 267 11.85 -11.16 -3.68
C PHE A 267 11.46 -12.63 -3.54
N THR A 268 11.12 -13.30 -4.65
CA THR A 268 10.77 -14.73 -4.66
C THR A 268 11.86 -15.61 -4.07
N ASP A 269 13.11 -15.40 -4.48
CA ASP A 269 14.26 -16.17 -3.98
C ASP A 269 14.43 -16.01 -2.47
N ASN A 270 14.24 -14.79 -1.94
CA ASN A 270 14.34 -14.52 -0.51
C ASN A 270 13.20 -15.19 0.28
N ILE A 271 11.97 -15.13 -0.23
CA ILE A 271 10.83 -15.80 0.41
C ILE A 271 11.00 -17.33 0.41
N GLN A 272 11.52 -17.90 -0.68
CA GLN A 272 11.80 -19.34 -0.76
C GLN A 272 12.85 -19.79 0.26
N LYS A 273 13.91 -19.00 0.49
CA LYS A 273 14.91 -19.28 1.53
C LYS A 273 14.30 -19.31 2.93
N ILE A 274 13.37 -18.41 3.23
CA ILE A 274 12.65 -18.41 4.52
C ILE A 274 11.83 -19.70 4.68
N SER A 275 11.18 -20.16 3.62
CA SER A 275 10.43 -21.43 3.63
C SER A 275 11.32 -22.63 3.90
N GLN A 276 12.46 -22.72 3.21
CA GLN A 276 13.41 -23.84 3.34
C GLN A 276 14.07 -23.89 4.72
N TYR A 277 14.46 -22.74 5.28
CA TYR A 277 15.02 -22.66 6.63
C TYR A 277 14.04 -23.20 7.68
N ARG A 278 12.74 -22.99 7.49
CA ARG A 278 11.69 -23.50 8.37
C ARG A 278 11.47 -25.00 8.22
N GLU A 279 11.46 -25.53 7.00
CA GLU A 279 11.34 -27.00 6.79
C GLU A 279 12.47 -27.75 7.50
N LEU A 280 13.70 -27.26 7.39
CA LEU A 280 14.88 -27.82 8.08
C LEU A 280 14.82 -27.69 9.62
N SER A 281 14.13 -26.67 10.12
CA SER A 281 13.95 -26.44 11.57
C SER A 281 12.81 -27.28 12.17
N VAL A 282 11.77 -27.56 11.37
CA VAL A 282 10.62 -28.39 11.76
C VAL A 282 10.96 -29.88 11.68
N GLU A 283 11.79 -30.33 10.72
CA GLU A 283 12.27 -31.72 10.69
C GLU A 283 13.10 -32.10 11.94
N ASN A 284 13.71 -31.12 12.62
CA ASN A 284 14.45 -31.32 13.86
C ASN A 284 13.61 -31.13 15.14
N THR A 285 12.34 -30.71 15.03
CA THR A 285 11.47 -30.43 16.18
C THR A 285 10.08 -31.01 15.93
N VAL A 286 9.89 -32.27 16.35
CA VAL A 286 8.65 -33.07 16.42
C VAL A 286 7.35 -32.37 15.99
N ALA A 287 6.81 -32.84 14.86
CA ALA A 287 5.40 -32.91 14.45
C ALA A 287 4.44 -31.81 14.97
N VAL A 288 4.41 -30.67 14.29
CA VAL A 288 3.15 -29.92 14.11
C VAL A 288 2.53 -30.41 12.81
N ASP A 289 1.35 -31.05 12.88
CA ASP A 289 0.62 -31.52 11.70
C ASP A 289 0.16 -30.32 10.85
N LEU A 290 1.01 -29.94 9.91
CA LEU A 290 0.75 -28.98 8.85
C LEU A 290 0.49 -29.78 7.57
N SER A 291 -0.64 -30.49 7.51
CA SER A 291 -1.08 -31.13 6.27
C SER A 291 -1.46 -30.06 5.23
N TRP A 292 -0.46 -29.58 4.47
CA TRP A 292 -0.67 -28.82 3.24
C TRP A 292 -1.25 -29.75 2.17
N PRO A 293 -2.37 -29.41 1.50
CA PRO A 293 -2.89 -30.25 0.44
C PRO A 293 -1.91 -30.29 -0.75
N ARG A 294 -1.24 -31.42 -0.93
CA ARG A 294 -0.20 -31.64 -1.97
C ARG A 294 -0.73 -31.65 -3.42
N ASN A 295 -1.97 -31.24 -3.67
CA ASN A 295 -2.63 -31.35 -4.97
C ASN A 295 -3.18 -30.01 -5.53
N ALA A 296 -2.48 -28.89 -5.32
CA ALA A 296 -2.73 -27.68 -6.11
C ALA A 296 -1.76 -27.63 -7.30
N ALA A 297 -2.28 -27.85 -8.50
CA ALA A 297 -1.52 -27.84 -9.75
C ALA A 297 -0.69 -26.54 -9.92
N PRO A 298 0.49 -26.61 -10.57
CA PRO A 298 1.32 -25.45 -10.81
C PRO A 298 0.64 -24.51 -11.82
N TRP A 299 0.38 -23.28 -11.40
CA TRP A 299 0.21 -22.10 -12.27
C TRP A 299 -0.75 -22.30 -13.46
N ALA A 300 -2.05 -22.36 -13.19
CA ALA A 300 -3.04 -21.97 -14.20
C ALA A 300 -3.09 -20.44 -14.27
N PRO A 301 -3.05 -19.82 -15.46
CA PRO A 301 -3.21 -18.37 -15.59
C PRO A 301 -4.58 -17.96 -15.02
N VAL A 302 -4.57 -17.01 -14.09
CA VAL A 302 -5.79 -16.45 -13.51
C VAL A 302 -6.53 -15.70 -14.63
N ASN A 303 -7.58 -16.33 -15.16
CA ASN A 303 -8.50 -15.72 -16.12
C ASN A 303 -9.24 -14.58 -15.43
N PHE A 304 -8.92 -13.32 -15.78
CA PHE A 304 -9.73 -12.16 -15.43
C PHE A 304 -11.05 -12.20 -16.21
N ARG A 305 -12.02 -13.00 -15.78
CA ARG A 305 -13.41 -12.89 -16.24
C ARG A 305 -14.31 -12.37 -15.12
N GLY A 306 -14.78 -11.13 -15.34
CA GLY A 306 -16.05 -10.55 -14.90
C GLY A 306 -16.54 -10.83 -13.49
N TYR A 307 -16.45 -9.83 -12.61
CA TYR A 307 -17.44 -9.70 -11.55
C TYR A 307 -18.71 -9.03 -12.11
N PRO A 308 -19.91 -9.45 -11.66
CA PRO A 308 -21.18 -8.96 -12.21
C PRO A 308 -21.39 -7.50 -11.79
N GLN A 309 -21.90 -6.71 -12.73
CA GLN A 309 -22.44 -5.39 -12.42
C GLN A 309 -23.63 -5.54 -11.45
N ARG A 310 -23.58 -4.79 -10.35
CA ARG A 310 -24.76 -4.32 -9.63
C ARG A 310 -24.63 -2.82 -9.45
#